data_AF-L7VXE2-F1
#
_entry.id   AF-L7VXE2-F1
#
_cell.length_a   1.000
_cell.length_b   1.000
_cell.length_c   1.000
_cell.angle_alpha   90.00
_cell.angle_beta   90.00
_cell.angle_gamma   90.00
#
_symmetry.space_group_name_H-M   'P 1'
#
loop_
_entity.id
_entity.type
_entity.pdbx_description
1 polymer ?
#
loop_
_entity_poly.entity_id
_entity_poly.type
_entity_poly.pdbx_seq_one_letter_code
_entity_poly.pdbx_strand_id
1 'polypeptide(L)'
;MTSDAAQHRNHGSGRVFPIPLWLCVCVLIVIELSLSAWLCHSVIAPRVGTGWAWAVWLLEPFALRKLIALASYGLSRWRGMPLLPAQRMGGLAWLRFFTVEYFHLCLQNLVQLPLRVLFHTATERGQHTGTGRVLLLQHGYVNSGAVWHFTARALERLGYRVFTIDQPVFASIDVMAERLAARLDEVRRLTGAAQVTLIAHSMGGLICRAYLRRFGGDAVAQLITLGSPHHGTHHAYLAAGENGAQMRPDNAWLAALNAVPVTVPFVSMYSVHDTVISPQDSSAMPEARNIVVSGIGHVSMPGGRAMRMQLLRALQSFEAPAVRPH
;
A
#
# COMPACT_ATOMS: atom_id res chain seq x y z
N MET A 1 -33.75 32.74 30.50
CA MET A 1 -33.67 32.00 29.22
C MET A 1 -32.26 31.48 29.08
N THR A 2 -32.09 30.24 29.50
CA THR A 2 -30.84 29.49 29.57
C THR A 2 -30.66 28.64 28.32
N SER A 3 -29.40 28.45 27.92
CA SER A 3 -28.87 27.30 27.19
C SER A 3 -29.34 27.06 25.75
N ASP A 4 -28.46 27.31 24.78
CA ASP A 4 -28.17 26.34 23.70
C ASP A 4 -27.03 26.82 22.79
N ALA A 5 -25.79 26.58 23.21
CA ALA A 5 -24.61 26.61 22.31
C ALA A 5 -23.36 26.05 23.00
N ALA A 6 -23.31 24.74 23.24
CA ALA A 6 -22.05 24.00 23.40
C ALA A 6 -22.32 22.49 23.50
N GLN A 7 -22.73 21.86 22.38
CA GLN A 7 -22.59 20.42 22.22
C GLN A 7 -21.48 20.16 21.20
N HIS A 8 -20.24 20.46 21.60
CA HIS A 8 -19.06 19.89 20.96
C HIS A 8 -19.13 18.38 21.18
N ARG A 9 -19.63 17.68 20.16
CA ARG A 9 -19.68 16.22 20.09
C ARG A 9 -18.26 15.69 20.16
N ASN A 10 -17.94 15.14 21.33
CA ASN A 10 -16.82 14.26 21.60
C ASN A 10 -16.94 13.02 20.69
N HIS A 11 -16.43 13.11 19.46
CA HIS A 11 -16.29 11.98 18.56
C HIS A 11 -15.08 11.18 19.03
N GLY A 12 -15.33 9.90 19.33
CA GLY A 12 -14.38 8.98 19.94
C GLY A 12 -12.98 9.13 19.37
N SER A 13 -12.05 9.49 20.24
CA SER A 13 -10.62 9.36 20.02
C SER A 13 -10.28 7.87 19.87
N GLY A 14 -10.52 7.34 18.67
CA GLY A 14 -9.92 6.09 18.23
C GLY A 14 -8.42 6.23 18.49
N ARG A 15 -7.89 5.45 19.45
CA ARG A 15 -6.53 5.61 19.98
C ARG A 15 -5.54 5.51 18.82
N VAL A 16 -5.12 6.67 18.30
CA VAL A 16 -4.04 6.76 17.34
C VAL A 16 -2.80 6.31 18.09
N PHE A 17 -2.20 5.20 17.64
CA PHE A 17 -0.98 4.67 18.24
C PHE A 17 0.09 5.80 18.25
N PRO A 18 0.59 6.23 19.42
CA PRO A 18 1.37 7.46 19.54
C PRO A 18 2.78 7.33 18.95
N ILE A 19 3.21 6.09 18.65
CA ILE A 19 4.55 5.79 18.15
C ILE A 19 4.49 5.68 16.61
N PRO A 20 5.35 6.39 15.87
CA PRO A 20 5.39 6.27 14.42
C PRO A 20 5.89 4.87 14.00
N LEU A 21 5.32 4.33 12.91
CA LEU A 21 5.61 2.97 12.44
C LEU A 21 7.11 2.72 12.25
N TRP A 22 7.87 3.68 11.72
CA TRP A 22 9.32 3.52 11.50
C TRP A 22 10.07 3.20 12.79
N LEU A 23 9.68 3.81 13.92
CA LEU A 23 10.32 3.56 15.21
C LEU A 23 9.97 2.17 15.73
N CYS A 24 8.71 1.74 15.58
CA CYS A 24 8.31 0.36 15.88
C CYS A 24 9.12 -0.65 15.05
N VAL A 25 9.30 -0.39 13.76
CA VAL A 25 10.08 -1.28 12.87
C VAL A 25 11.55 -1.31 13.27
N CYS A 26 12.16 -0.17 13.61
CA CYS A 26 13.53 -0.13 14.13
C CYS A 26 13.68 -1.00 15.40
N VAL A 27 12.75 -0.88 16.36
CA VAL A 27 12.76 -1.70 17.58
C VAL A 27 12.64 -3.18 17.26
N LEU A 28 11.72 -3.56 16.35
CA LEU A 28 11.54 -4.96 15.94
C LEU A 28 12.80 -5.53 15.25
N ILE A 29 13.46 -4.76 14.39
CA ILE A 29 14.72 -5.17 13.74
C ILE A 29 15.83 -5.33 14.79
N VAL A 30 15.93 -4.42 15.76
CA VAL A 30 16.92 -4.55 16.85
C VAL A 30 16.67 -5.82 17.66
N ILE A 31 15.41 -6.09 18.04
CA ILE A 31 15.03 -7.32 18.76
C ILE A 31 15.41 -8.56 17.94
N GLU A 32 15.05 -8.58 16.65
CA GLU A 32 15.39 -9.68 15.74
C GLU A 32 16.91 -9.92 15.68
N LEU A 33 17.69 -8.88 15.41
CA LEU A 33 19.15 -8.97 15.33
C LEU A 33 19.79 -9.37 16.67
N SER A 34 19.25 -8.91 17.80
CA SER A 34 19.73 -9.29 19.14
C SER A 34 19.45 -10.76 19.44
N LEU A 35 18.24 -11.26 19.14
CA LEU A 35 17.90 -12.67 19.31
C LEU A 35 18.74 -13.57 18.40
N SER A 36 18.92 -13.15 17.15
CA SER A 36 19.77 -13.82 16.17
C SER A 36 21.23 -13.86 16.62
N ALA A 37 21.76 -12.75 17.17
CA ALA A 37 23.12 -12.67 17.71
C ALA A 37 23.31 -13.61 18.91
N TRP A 38 22.33 -13.63 19.83
CA TRP A 38 22.34 -14.54 20.97
C TRP A 38 22.35 -16.01 20.52
N LEU A 39 21.48 -16.39 19.56
CA LEU A 39 21.47 -17.73 18.99
C LEU A 39 22.81 -18.09 18.33
N CYS A 40 23.36 -17.16 17.55
CA CYS A 40 24.63 -17.36 16.86
C CYS A 40 25.78 -17.56 17.87
N HIS A 41 25.83 -16.78 18.95
CA HIS A 41 26.85 -16.88 19.99
C HIS A 41 26.69 -18.15 20.85
N SER A 42 25.48 -18.44 21.34
CA SER A 42 25.25 -19.50 22.33
C SER A 42 25.06 -20.89 21.72
N VAL A 43 24.65 -20.98 20.45
CA VAL A 43 24.27 -22.25 19.82
C VAL A 43 25.14 -22.57 18.61
N ILE A 44 25.35 -21.63 17.70
CA ILE A 44 26.02 -21.91 16.42
C ILE A 44 27.54 -21.88 16.58
N ALA A 45 28.10 -20.81 17.18
CA ALA A 45 29.53 -20.65 17.33
C ALA A 45 30.23 -21.82 18.05
N PRO A 46 29.69 -22.39 19.14
CA PRO A 46 30.31 -23.53 19.82
C PRO A 46 30.32 -24.83 19.00
N ARG A 47 29.43 -24.96 17.99
CA ARG A 47 29.28 -26.19 17.19
C ARG A 47 30.03 -26.13 15.86
N VAL A 48 30.02 -24.97 15.20
CA VAL A 48 30.54 -24.83 13.83
C VAL A 48 31.54 -23.68 13.67
N GLY A 49 31.89 -22.98 14.76
CA GLY A 49 32.85 -21.89 14.76
C GLY A 49 32.25 -20.50 14.55
N THR A 50 32.97 -19.48 15.00
CA THR A 50 32.51 -18.08 15.03
C THR A 50 32.29 -17.48 13.63
N GLY A 51 33.10 -17.85 12.64
CA GLY A 51 32.93 -17.37 11.26
C GLY A 51 31.58 -17.75 10.65
N TRP A 52 31.14 -19.00 10.85
CA TRP A 52 29.84 -19.46 10.40
C TRP A 52 28.69 -18.83 11.18
N ALA A 53 28.87 -18.58 12.47
CA ALA A 53 27.90 -17.85 13.29
C ALA A 53 27.67 -16.42 12.76
N TRP A 54 28.74 -15.70 12.38
CA TRP A 54 28.63 -14.39 11.74
C TRP A 54 27.92 -14.45 10.39
N ALA A 55 28.24 -15.44 9.55
CA ALA A 55 27.58 -15.61 8.26
C ALA A 55 26.08 -15.85 8.41
N VAL A 56 25.67 -16.69 9.37
CA VAL A 56 24.25 -16.92 9.66
C VAL A 56 23.59 -15.64 10.15
N TRP A 57 24.20 -14.93 11.10
CA TRP A 57 23.64 -13.69 11.64
C TRP A 57 23.43 -12.62 10.56
N LEU A 58 24.37 -12.45 9.65
CA LEU A 58 24.27 -11.49 8.54
C LEU A 58 23.19 -11.87 7.51
N LEU A 59 22.99 -13.17 7.27
CA LEU A 59 22.05 -13.67 6.26
C LEU A 59 20.64 -13.92 6.80
N GLU A 60 20.48 -14.05 8.12
CA GLU A 60 19.22 -14.40 8.77
C GLU A 60 18.08 -13.42 8.46
N PRO A 61 18.26 -12.08 8.52
CA PRO A 61 17.18 -11.15 8.20
C PRO A 61 16.64 -11.36 6.79
N PHE A 62 17.53 -11.65 5.83
CA PHE A 62 17.18 -11.96 4.45
C PHE A 62 16.48 -13.31 4.33
N ALA A 63 16.95 -14.33 5.04
CA ALA A 63 16.35 -15.65 5.06
C ALA A 63 14.92 -15.61 5.65
N LEU A 64 14.70 -14.88 6.74
CA LEU A 64 13.40 -14.69 7.36
C LEU A 64 12.40 -14.05 6.39
N ARG A 65 12.78 -12.96 5.70
CA ARG A 65 11.90 -12.33 4.69
C ARG A 65 11.62 -13.28 3.52
N LYS A 66 12.58 -14.14 3.15
CA LYS A 66 12.36 -15.13 2.09
C LYS A 66 11.30 -16.16 2.51
N LEU A 67 11.36 -16.63 3.75
CA LEU A 67 10.34 -17.53 4.31
C LEU A 67 8.97 -16.86 4.35
N ILE A 68 8.88 -15.61 4.82
CA ILE A 68 7.64 -14.83 4.83
C ILE A 68 7.09 -14.67 3.40
N ALA A 69 7.94 -14.31 2.43
CA ALA A 69 7.53 -14.15 1.03
C ALA A 69 7.01 -15.46 0.41
N LEU A 70 7.69 -16.59 0.68
CA LEU A 70 7.26 -17.91 0.21
C LEU A 70 5.94 -18.33 0.86
N ALA A 71 5.78 -18.11 2.17
CA ALA A 71 4.55 -18.43 2.89
C ALA A 71 3.36 -17.59 2.38
N SER A 72 3.56 -16.28 2.19
CA SER A 72 2.56 -15.37 1.62
C SER A 72 2.19 -15.80 0.20
N TYR A 73 3.18 -16.09 -0.65
CA TYR A 73 2.93 -16.61 -2.00
C TYR A 73 2.14 -17.92 -1.96
N GLY A 74 2.53 -18.87 -1.10
CA GLY A 74 1.85 -20.15 -0.91
C GLY A 74 0.39 -19.99 -0.50
N LEU A 75 0.11 -19.16 0.52
CA LEU A 75 -1.26 -18.84 0.95
C LEU A 75 -2.06 -18.18 -0.19
N SER A 76 -1.44 -17.23 -0.88
CA SER A 76 -2.08 -16.51 -2.00
C SER A 76 -2.41 -17.44 -3.18
N ARG A 77 -1.58 -18.43 -3.46
CA ARG A 77 -1.87 -19.45 -4.48
C ARG A 77 -2.92 -20.45 -4.01
N TRP A 78 -2.87 -20.86 -2.74
CA TRP A 78 -3.83 -21.81 -2.17
C TRP A 78 -5.25 -21.25 -2.13
N ARG A 79 -5.38 -19.96 -1.80
CA ARG A 79 -6.66 -19.22 -1.72
C ARG A 79 -6.90 -18.31 -2.94
N GLY A 80 -6.11 -18.49 -3.99
CA GLY A 80 -6.14 -17.69 -5.20
C GLY A 80 -7.16 -18.18 -6.21
N MET A 81 -7.39 -17.36 -7.24
CA MET A 81 -8.14 -17.80 -8.41
C MET A 81 -7.31 -18.78 -9.26
N PRO A 82 -7.94 -19.68 -10.01
CA PRO A 82 -7.24 -20.51 -10.98
C PRO A 82 -6.60 -19.65 -12.08
N LEU A 83 -5.32 -19.90 -12.37
CA LEU A 83 -4.63 -19.25 -13.48
C LEU A 83 -4.96 -19.92 -14.81
N LEU A 84 -5.29 -19.11 -15.82
CA LEU A 84 -5.41 -19.55 -17.20
C LEU A 84 -4.05 -20.09 -17.69
N PRO A 85 -4.01 -21.03 -18.66
CA PRO A 85 -2.76 -21.57 -19.18
C PRO A 85 -1.76 -20.49 -19.62
N ALA A 86 -2.23 -19.43 -20.28
CA ALA A 86 -1.40 -18.30 -20.73
C ALA A 86 -0.86 -17.41 -19.58
N GLN A 87 -1.44 -17.51 -18.39
CA GLN A 87 -1.01 -16.76 -17.21
C GLN A 87 0.01 -17.55 -16.37
N ARG A 88 0.15 -18.86 -16.59
CA ARG A 88 1.08 -19.69 -15.83
C ARG A 88 2.52 -19.34 -16.17
N MET A 89 3.33 -19.16 -15.14
CA MET A 89 4.76 -18.91 -15.30
C MET A 89 5.53 -20.23 -15.40
N GLY A 90 6.43 -20.33 -16.38
CA GLY A 90 7.50 -21.32 -16.33
C GLY A 90 8.49 -21.03 -15.19
N GLY A 91 9.32 -22.01 -14.83
CA GLY A 91 10.22 -21.92 -13.67
C GLY A 91 11.14 -20.69 -13.66
N LEU A 92 11.74 -20.34 -14.81
CA LEU A 92 12.60 -19.16 -14.92
C LEU A 92 11.82 -17.84 -14.79
N ALA A 93 10.61 -17.77 -15.35
CA ALA A 93 9.75 -16.60 -15.23
C ALA A 93 9.28 -16.42 -13.78
N TRP A 94 8.92 -17.51 -13.11
CA TRP A 94 8.58 -17.51 -11.69
C TRP A 94 9.76 -17.07 -10.82
N LEU A 95 10.97 -17.57 -11.09
CA LEU A 95 12.16 -17.16 -10.35
C LEU A 95 12.41 -15.66 -10.49
N ARG A 96 12.33 -15.10 -11.71
CA ARG A 96 12.48 -13.66 -11.94
C ARG A 96 11.43 -12.84 -11.21
N PHE A 97 10.16 -13.27 -11.29
CA PHE A 97 9.05 -12.66 -10.57
C PHE A 97 9.30 -12.66 -9.05
N PHE A 98 9.63 -13.82 -8.50
CA PHE A 98 9.78 -13.99 -7.06
C PHE A 98 11.01 -13.24 -6.54
N THR A 99 12.11 -13.19 -7.29
CA THR A 99 13.28 -12.38 -6.95
C THR A 99 12.95 -10.90 -6.86
N VAL A 100 12.16 -10.35 -7.80
CA VAL A 100 11.74 -8.94 -7.75
C VAL A 100 10.86 -8.68 -6.54
N GLU A 101 9.90 -9.56 -6.27
CA GLU A 101 8.99 -9.43 -5.13
C GLU A 101 9.74 -9.50 -3.80
N TYR A 102 10.61 -10.50 -3.65
CA TYR A 102 11.46 -10.70 -2.48
C TYR A 102 12.40 -9.52 -2.25
N PHE A 103 13.03 -9.00 -3.31
CA PHE A 103 13.86 -7.81 -3.22
C PHE A 103 13.09 -6.61 -2.69
N HIS A 104 11.87 -6.38 -3.18
CA HIS A 104 11.03 -5.28 -2.68
C HIS A 104 10.60 -5.51 -1.23
N LEU A 105 10.36 -6.75 -0.81
CA LEU A 105 10.08 -7.06 0.60
C LEU A 105 11.26 -6.70 1.50
N CYS A 106 12.48 -7.11 1.13
CA CYS A 106 13.69 -6.74 1.86
C CYS A 106 13.92 -5.24 1.87
N LEU A 107 13.84 -4.58 0.71
CA LEU A 107 13.99 -3.13 0.60
C LEU A 107 12.97 -2.39 1.49
N GLN A 108 11.71 -2.81 1.49
CA GLN A 108 10.67 -2.16 2.28
C GLN A 108 10.92 -2.35 3.77
N ASN A 109 11.14 -3.58 4.22
CA ASN A 109 11.24 -3.93 5.63
C ASN A 109 12.56 -3.50 6.26
N LEU A 110 13.68 -3.60 5.54
CA LEU A 110 15.01 -3.36 6.08
C LEU A 110 15.54 -1.95 5.79
N VAL A 111 14.93 -1.22 4.85
CA VAL A 111 15.42 0.10 4.44
C VAL A 111 14.31 1.16 4.49
N GLN A 112 13.25 1.02 3.70
CA GLN A 112 12.29 2.10 3.50
C GLN A 112 11.44 2.41 4.74
N LEU A 113 10.99 1.38 5.46
CA LEU A 113 10.23 1.53 6.69
C LEU A 113 11.08 2.07 7.86
N PRO A 114 12.21 1.44 8.26
CA PRO A 114 13.00 1.93 9.38
C PRO A 114 13.63 3.30 9.10
N LEU A 115 13.96 3.58 7.83
CA LEU A 115 14.56 4.85 7.41
C LEU A 115 13.55 5.77 6.71
N ARG A 116 12.27 5.74 7.09
CA ARG A 116 11.17 6.52 6.48
C ARG A 116 11.55 7.99 6.22
N VAL A 117 12.31 8.60 7.12
CA VAL A 117 12.77 9.99 7.04
C VAL A 117 13.63 10.29 5.79
N LEU A 118 14.31 9.30 5.23
CA LEU A 118 15.14 9.44 4.02
C LEU A 118 14.32 9.34 2.71
N PHE A 119 13.08 8.85 2.80
CA PHE A 119 12.24 8.53 1.63
C PHE A 119 11.10 9.51 1.42
N HIS A 120 11.24 10.75 1.90
CA HIS A 120 10.27 11.80 1.67
C HIS A 120 10.14 12.13 0.16
N THR A 121 8.95 12.56 -0.26
CA THR A 121 8.72 13.18 -1.58
C THR A 121 9.35 14.57 -1.66
N ALA A 122 9.47 15.14 -2.86
CA ALA A 122 9.91 16.53 -3.01
C ALA A 122 8.97 17.50 -2.27
N THR A 123 7.66 17.27 -2.36
CA THR A 123 6.67 18.12 -1.71
C THR A 123 6.74 18.02 -0.17
N GLU A 124 7.01 16.84 0.38
CA GLU A 124 7.26 16.65 1.82
C GLU A 124 8.55 17.33 2.31
N ARG A 125 9.49 17.67 1.41
CA ARG A 125 10.66 18.50 1.72
C ARG A 125 10.42 20.00 1.50
N GLY A 126 9.19 20.42 1.25
CA GLY A 126 8.84 21.80 0.92
C GLY A 126 9.17 22.21 -0.52
N GLN A 127 9.56 21.26 -1.38
CA GLN A 127 9.82 21.52 -2.79
C GLN A 127 8.53 21.29 -3.59
N HIS A 128 7.82 22.36 -3.90
CA HIS A 128 6.61 22.33 -4.73
C HIS A 128 6.93 22.58 -6.22
N THR A 129 8.01 22.00 -6.73
CA THR A 129 8.44 22.20 -8.11
C THR A 129 7.59 21.34 -9.04
N GLY A 130 6.78 21.98 -9.88
CA GLY A 130 5.92 21.34 -10.88
C GLY A 130 4.59 22.07 -11.05
N THR A 131 4.12 22.19 -12.29
CA THR A 131 2.82 22.81 -12.64
C THR A 131 1.77 21.76 -13.05
N GLY A 132 2.13 20.48 -13.07
CA GLY A 132 1.25 19.39 -13.48
C GLY A 132 0.21 19.02 -12.42
N ARG A 133 -0.59 18.00 -12.76
CA ARG A 133 -1.66 17.46 -11.92
C ARG A 133 -1.13 17.04 -10.53
N VAL A 134 -1.96 17.26 -9.51
CA VAL A 134 -1.66 16.90 -8.12
C VAL A 134 -2.06 15.45 -7.86
N LEU A 135 -1.11 14.66 -7.36
CA LEU A 135 -1.27 13.24 -7.04
C LEU A 135 -1.08 13.04 -5.53
N LEU A 136 -1.98 12.31 -4.88
CA LEU A 136 -1.81 11.88 -3.49
C LEU A 136 -1.72 10.35 -3.44
N LEU A 137 -0.56 9.86 -2.99
CA LEU A 137 -0.22 8.45 -2.93
C LEU A 137 -0.53 7.88 -1.53
N GLN A 138 -1.46 6.95 -1.45
CA GLN A 138 -1.93 6.31 -0.23
C GLN A 138 -1.37 4.88 -0.12
N HIS A 139 -0.59 4.61 0.93
CA HIS A 139 -0.03 3.28 1.18
C HIS A 139 -1.06 2.30 1.79
N GLY A 140 -0.67 1.02 1.84
CA GLY A 140 -1.45 -0.07 2.41
C GLY A 140 -1.18 -0.38 3.88
N TYR A 141 -1.64 -1.56 4.31
CA TYR A 141 -1.52 -2.07 5.68
C TYR A 141 -0.06 -2.17 6.14
N VAL A 142 0.22 -1.76 7.39
CA VAL A 142 1.55 -1.79 8.05
C VAL A 142 2.64 -1.25 7.11
N ASN A 143 2.39 -0.09 6.54
CA ASN A 143 3.30 0.55 5.60
C ASN A 143 3.36 2.07 5.78
N SER A 144 4.12 2.75 4.93
CA SER A 144 4.26 4.21 4.92
C SER A 144 4.40 4.75 3.51
N GLY A 145 4.41 6.07 3.35
CA GLY A 145 4.67 6.75 2.08
C GLY A 145 6.00 6.35 1.41
N ALA A 146 6.97 5.84 2.17
CA ALA A 146 8.29 5.47 1.65
C ALA A 146 8.26 4.43 0.52
N VAL A 147 7.26 3.55 0.47
CA VAL A 147 7.18 2.51 -0.58
C VAL A 147 6.91 3.07 -1.97
N TRP A 148 6.38 4.28 -2.02
CA TRP A 148 6.16 4.99 -3.26
C TRP A 148 7.43 5.63 -3.81
N HIS A 149 8.55 5.64 -3.09
CA HIS A 149 9.73 6.45 -3.41
C HIS A 149 10.14 6.43 -4.89
N PHE A 150 10.32 5.25 -5.48
CA PHE A 150 10.72 5.14 -6.89
C PHE A 150 9.64 5.61 -7.88
N THR A 151 8.38 5.44 -7.51
CA THR A 151 7.23 5.88 -8.30
C THR A 151 7.00 7.37 -8.18
N ALA A 152 7.04 7.92 -6.97
CA ALA A 152 7.01 9.35 -6.71
C ALA A 152 8.12 10.07 -7.47
N ARG A 153 9.38 9.63 -7.35
CA ARG A 153 10.50 10.25 -8.08
C ARG A 153 10.34 10.22 -9.60
N ALA A 154 9.69 9.19 -10.15
CA ALA A 154 9.46 9.10 -11.58
C ALA A 154 8.32 10.03 -12.03
N LEU A 155 7.25 10.13 -11.24
CA LEU A 155 6.14 11.05 -11.48
C LEU A 155 6.58 12.51 -11.33
N GLU A 156 7.37 12.84 -10.31
CA GLU A 156 7.96 14.17 -10.12
C GLU A 156 8.83 14.60 -11.31
N ARG A 157 9.64 13.68 -11.85
CA ARG A 157 10.43 13.92 -13.07
C ARG A 157 9.59 14.17 -14.33
N LEU A 158 8.33 13.75 -14.33
CA LEU A 158 7.36 14.01 -15.39
C LEU A 158 6.53 15.27 -15.12
N GLY A 159 6.84 16.03 -14.07
CA GLY A 159 6.18 17.30 -13.75
C GLY A 159 4.92 17.19 -12.88
N TYR A 160 4.55 15.98 -12.43
CA TYR A 160 3.47 15.80 -11.46
C TYR A 160 3.87 16.33 -10.07
N ARG A 161 2.89 16.86 -9.35
CA ARG A 161 3.06 17.31 -7.96
C ARG A 161 2.61 16.18 -7.04
N VAL A 162 3.57 15.44 -6.50
CA VAL A 162 3.31 14.18 -5.79
C VAL A 162 3.35 14.39 -4.29
N PHE A 163 2.30 13.97 -3.60
CA PHE A 163 2.20 13.95 -2.15
C PHE A 163 2.00 12.52 -1.66
N THR A 164 2.38 12.27 -0.42
CA THR A 164 2.12 11.02 0.31
C THR A 164 1.42 11.33 1.63
N ILE A 165 0.86 10.28 2.23
CA ILE A 165 0.26 10.31 3.56
C ILE A 165 0.62 9.04 4.31
N ASP A 166 1.05 9.19 5.57
CA ASP A 166 1.25 8.07 6.48
C ASP A 166 0.01 7.89 7.37
N GLN A 167 -0.39 6.64 7.59
CA GLN A 167 -1.59 6.26 8.35
C GLN A 167 -1.23 5.54 9.66
N PRO A 168 -2.09 5.63 10.68
CA PRO A 168 -1.93 4.85 11.90
C PRO A 168 -2.07 3.35 11.61
N VAL A 169 -1.21 2.53 12.22
CA VAL A 169 -0.99 1.13 11.81
C VAL A 169 -2.20 0.21 12.02
N PHE A 170 -2.99 0.45 13.07
CA PHE A 170 -4.10 -0.43 13.49
C PHE A 170 -5.44 0.27 13.75
N ALA A 171 -5.55 1.55 13.41
CA ALA A 171 -6.83 2.25 13.51
C ALA A 171 -7.84 1.66 12.49
N SER A 172 -9.13 1.94 12.68
CA SER A 172 -10.14 1.60 11.68
C SER A 172 -9.89 2.35 10.37
N ILE A 173 -10.32 1.76 9.25
CA ILE A 173 -10.21 2.39 7.93
C ILE A 173 -11.03 3.70 7.87
N ASP A 174 -12.12 3.82 8.64
CA ASP A 174 -12.89 5.07 8.72
C ASP A 174 -12.09 6.21 9.38
N VAL A 175 -11.33 5.92 10.45
CA VAL A 175 -10.41 6.92 11.05
C VAL A 175 -9.31 7.31 10.04
N MET A 176 -8.79 6.35 9.27
CA MET A 176 -7.82 6.65 8.22
C MET A 176 -8.42 7.50 7.09
N ALA A 177 -9.71 7.32 6.78
CA ALA A 177 -10.44 8.10 5.79
C ALA A 177 -10.65 9.55 6.25
N GLU A 178 -10.91 9.79 7.54
CA GLU A 178 -10.94 11.15 8.11
C GLU A 178 -9.57 11.85 7.99
N ARG A 179 -8.48 11.11 8.26
CA ARG A 179 -7.12 11.65 8.08
C ARG A 179 -6.80 11.93 6.61
N LEU A 180 -7.28 11.08 5.70
CA LEU A 180 -7.17 11.31 4.28
C LEU A 180 -7.91 12.58 3.86
N ALA A 181 -9.10 12.85 4.41
CA ALA A 181 -9.84 14.08 4.16
C ALA A 181 -9.04 15.32 4.56
N ALA A 182 -8.53 15.36 5.79
CA ALA A 182 -7.72 16.47 6.28
C ALA A 182 -6.47 16.70 5.43
N ARG A 183 -5.80 15.61 5.01
CA ARG A 183 -4.64 15.69 4.13
C ARG A 183 -5.01 16.17 2.73
N LEU A 184 -6.15 15.78 2.19
CA LEU A 184 -6.60 16.23 0.87
C LEU A 184 -6.85 17.74 0.87
N ASP A 185 -7.51 18.26 1.91
CA ASP A 185 -7.75 19.70 2.07
C ASP A 185 -6.45 20.48 2.23
N GLU A 186 -5.51 19.95 3.01
CA GLU A 186 -4.17 20.53 3.12
C GLU A 186 -3.46 20.59 1.77
N VAL A 187 -3.47 19.48 1.02
CA VAL A 187 -2.87 19.41 -0.32
C VAL A 187 -3.52 20.41 -1.26
N ARG A 188 -4.85 20.50 -1.29
CA ARG A 188 -5.57 21.47 -2.15
C ARG A 188 -5.21 22.91 -1.77
N ARG A 189 -5.16 23.23 -0.47
CA ARG A 189 -4.75 24.56 0.03
C ARG A 189 -3.31 24.90 -0.36
N LEU A 190 -2.38 23.97 -0.20
CA LEU A 190 -0.96 24.17 -0.56
C LEU A 190 -0.77 24.31 -2.08
N THR A 191 -1.64 23.67 -2.86
CA THR A 191 -1.44 23.55 -4.30
C THR A 191 -2.27 24.49 -5.14
N GLY A 192 -3.37 25.02 -4.59
CA GLY A 192 -4.42 25.73 -5.33
C GLY A 192 -5.27 24.81 -6.21
N ALA A 193 -5.08 23.49 -6.17
CA ALA A 193 -5.79 22.56 -7.03
C ALA A 193 -7.23 22.37 -6.57
N ALA A 194 -8.19 22.49 -7.50
CA ALA A 194 -9.59 22.20 -7.22
C ALA A 194 -9.81 20.72 -6.90
N GLN A 195 -9.08 19.82 -7.58
CA GLN A 195 -9.18 18.37 -7.41
C GLN A 195 -7.81 17.70 -7.39
N VAL A 196 -7.73 16.54 -6.75
CA VAL A 196 -6.50 15.72 -6.62
C VAL A 196 -6.76 14.32 -7.16
N THR A 197 -5.78 13.70 -7.81
CA THR A 197 -5.85 12.27 -8.18
C THR A 197 -5.34 11.42 -7.03
N LEU A 198 -6.17 10.49 -6.57
CA LEU A 198 -5.81 9.52 -5.53
C LEU A 198 -5.21 8.28 -6.19
N ILE A 199 -4.01 7.88 -5.75
CA ILE A 199 -3.39 6.62 -6.16
C ILE A 199 -3.13 5.81 -4.90
N ALA A 200 -3.70 4.63 -4.81
CA ALA A 200 -3.67 3.85 -3.58
C ALA A 200 -3.20 2.43 -3.81
N HIS A 201 -2.45 1.88 -2.85
CA HIS A 201 -1.98 0.50 -2.87
C HIS A 201 -2.65 -0.30 -1.75
N SER A 202 -3.06 -1.54 -2.06
CA SER A 202 -3.59 -2.48 -1.07
C SER A 202 -4.75 -1.90 -0.27
N MET A 203 -4.74 -2.03 1.06
CA MET A 203 -5.69 -1.40 2.00
C MET A 203 -5.95 0.09 1.70
N GLY A 204 -4.97 0.80 1.14
CA GLY A 204 -5.10 2.20 0.78
C GLY A 204 -6.30 2.50 -0.12
N GLY A 205 -6.64 1.58 -1.04
CA GLY A 205 -7.80 1.76 -1.90
C GLY A 205 -9.12 1.71 -1.12
N LEU A 206 -9.19 0.91 -0.06
CA LEU A 206 -10.34 0.87 0.84
C LEU A 206 -10.46 2.17 1.65
N ILE A 207 -9.32 2.74 2.08
CA ILE A 207 -9.30 4.07 2.73
C ILE A 207 -9.86 5.13 1.78
N CYS A 208 -9.41 5.16 0.52
CA CYS A 208 -9.92 6.11 -0.47
C CYS A 208 -11.42 5.92 -0.76
N ARG A 209 -11.90 4.67 -0.84
CA ARG A 209 -13.34 4.40 -1.01
C ARG A 209 -14.17 4.80 0.21
N ALA A 210 -13.68 4.55 1.41
CA ALA A 210 -14.31 4.99 2.65
C ALA A 210 -14.37 6.52 2.73
N TYR A 211 -13.32 7.22 2.26
CA TYR A 211 -13.33 8.67 2.10
C TYR A 211 -14.43 9.11 1.12
N LEU A 212 -14.47 8.54 -0.09
CA LEU A 212 -15.46 8.92 -1.11
C LEU A 212 -16.91 8.68 -0.63
N ARG A 213 -17.16 7.57 0.07
CA ARG A 213 -18.47 7.26 0.68
C ARG A 213 -18.91 8.33 1.66
N ARG A 214 -17.99 8.89 2.45
CA ARG A 214 -18.31 9.81 3.57
C ARG A 214 -18.25 11.28 3.19
N PHE A 215 -17.33 11.67 2.32
CA PHE A 215 -17.02 13.06 2.01
C PHE A 215 -17.35 13.45 0.56
N GLY A 216 -17.79 12.48 -0.27
CA GLY A 216 -18.09 12.72 -1.68
C GLY A 216 -16.86 12.77 -2.58
N GLY A 217 -17.10 13.03 -3.86
CA GLY A 217 -16.09 12.98 -4.93
C GLY A 217 -15.55 14.33 -5.39
N ASP A 218 -16.11 15.45 -4.90
CA ASP A 218 -15.85 16.79 -5.48
C ASP A 218 -14.38 17.21 -5.46
N ALA A 219 -13.63 16.77 -4.46
CA ALA A 219 -12.21 17.04 -4.31
C ALA A 219 -11.29 16.04 -5.05
N VAL A 220 -11.86 15.02 -5.69
CA VAL A 220 -11.13 13.88 -6.28
C VAL A 220 -11.36 13.82 -7.80
N ALA A 221 -10.27 14.02 -8.56
CA ALA A 221 -10.34 13.97 -10.03
C ALA A 221 -10.47 12.54 -10.55
N GLN A 222 -9.77 11.59 -9.91
CA GLN A 222 -9.75 10.18 -10.27
C GLN A 222 -9.22 9.37 -9.08
N LEU A 223 -9.72 8.13 -8.94
CA LEU A 223 -9.14 7.10 -8.08
C LEU A 223 -8.42 6.04 -8.93
N ILE A 224 -7.18 5.72 -8.59
CA ILE A 224 -6.44 4.58 -9.14
C ILE A 224 -6.02 3.68 -7.98
N THR A 225 -6.39 2.40 -8.03
CA THR A 225 -6.00 1.41 -7.01
C THR A 225 -5.06 0.36 -7.59
N LEU A 226 -4.07 -0.05 -6.79
CA LEU A 226 -3.08 -1.08 -7.12
C LEU A 226 -3.23 -2.24 -6.12
N GLY A 227 -3.78 -3.37 -6.56
CA GLY A 227 -3.96 -4.58 -5.74
C GLY A 227 -4.77 -4.33 -4.47
N SER A 228 -5.85 -3.54 -4.54
CA SER A 228 -6.69 -3.27 -3.36
C SER A 228 -7.69 -4.40 -3.13
N PRO A 229 -7.85 -4.93 -1.90
CA PRO A 229 -8.77 -6.02 -1.63
C PRO A 229 -10.21 -5.51 -1.47
N HIS A 230 -10.85 -5.08 -2.57
CA HIS A 230 -12.19 -4.49 -2.54
C HIS A 230 -13.27 -5.45 -2.02
N HIS A 231 -13.06 -6.76 -2.18
CA HIS A 231 -13.91 -7.82 -1.64
C HIS A 231 -13.19 -8.64 -0.55
N GLY A 232 -12.10 -8.10 0.00
CA GLY A 232 -11.34 -8.68 1.10
C GLY A 232 -10.21 -9.59 0.65
N THR A 233 -9.41 -10.07 1.59
CA THR A 233 -8.34 -11.04 1.30
C THR A 233 -8.19 -12.05 2.42
N HIS A 234 -7.94 -13.31 2.06
CA HIS A 234 -7.64 -14.34 3.06
C HIS A 234 -6.39 -14.03 3.91
N HIS A 235 -5.47 -13.18 3.45
CA HIS A 235 -4.33 -12.74 4.27
C HIS A 235 -4.77 -11.88 5.47
N ALA A 236 -5.95 -11.27 5.42
CA ALA A 236 -6.48 -10.44 6.49
C ALA A 236 -6.86 -11.24 7.76
N TYR A 237 -6.92 -12.57 7.69
CA TYR A 237 -7.05 -13.41 8.89
C TYR A 237 -5.76 -13.45 9.72
N LEU A 238 -4.61 -13.16 9.13
CA LEU A 238 -3.32 -13.03 9.82
C LEU A 238 -3.01 -11.58 10.23
N ALA A 239 -3.83 -10.63 9.78
CA ALA A 239 -3.65 -9.21 10.07
C ALA A 239 -4.20 -8.86 11.46
N ALA A 240 -3.42 -8.07 12.21
CA ALA A 240 -3.81 -7.46 13.46
C ALA A 240 -4.57 -6.14 13.26
N GLY A 241 -5.29 -5.70 14.30
CA GLY A 241 -6.01 -4.43 14.30
C GLY A 241 -7.40 -4.49 13.66
N GLU A 242 -8.17 -3.43 13.89
CA GLU A 242 -9.54 -3.32 13.36
C GLU A 242 -9.54 -3.27 11.83
N ASN A 243 -8.59 -2.56 11.23
CA ASN A 243 -8.36 -2.56 9.79
C ASN A 243 -8.07 -3.95 9.21
N GLY A 244 -7.32 -4.79 9.93
CA GLY A 244 -7.11 -6.20 9.58
C GLY A 244 -8.44 -6.96 9.53
N ALA A 245 -9.29 -6.78 10.55
CA ALA A 245 -10.61 -7.40 10.57
C ALA A 245 -11.54 -6.90 9.44
N GLN A 246 -11.52 -5.59 9.14
CA GLN A 246 -12.29 -4.95 8.08
C GLN A 246 -11.94 -5.46 6.67
N MET A 247 -10.71 -5.94 6.46
CA MET A 247 -10.25 -6.50 5.17
C MET A 247 -10.56 -7.99 4.99
N ARG A 248 -11.20 -8.65 5.97
CA ARG A 248 -11.57 -10.07 5.84
C ARG A 248 -12.72 -10.22 4.85
N PRO A 249 -12.73 -11.30 4.04
CA PRO A 249 -13.92 -11.66 3.25
C PRO A 249 -15.17 -11.70 4.14
N ASP A 250 -16.31 -11.33 3.56
CA ASP A 250 -17.64 -11.30 4.21
C ASP A 250 -17.76 -10.40 5.45
N ASN A 251 -16.78 -9.51 5.69
CA ASN A 251 -16.87 -8.55 6.78
C ASN A 251 -18.01 -7.53 6.54
N ALA A 252 -18.84 -7.28 7.57
CA ALA A 252 -19.99 -6.39 7.46
C ALA A 252 -19.63 -4.94 7.09
N TRP A 253 -18.50 -4.41 7.58
CA TRP A 253 -18.01 -3.08 7.20
C TRP A 253 -17.64 -3.04 5.72
N LEU A 254 -17.01 -4.10 5.20
CA LEU A 254 -16.62 -4.19 3.80
C LEU A 254 -17.83 -4.36 2.89
N ALA A 255 -18.82 -5.16 3.30
CA ALA A 255 -20.10 -5.26 2.61
C ALA A 255 -20.81 -3.90 2.54
N ALA A 256 -20.85 -3.15 3.64
CA ALA A 256 -21.41 -1.80 3.67
C ALA A 256 -20.63 -0.80 2.80
N LEU A 257 -19.30 -0.98 2.65
CA LEU A 257 -18.51 -0.19 1.70
C LEU A 257 -18.83 -0.55 0.24
N ASN A 258 -19.04 -1.83 -0.06
CA ASN A 258 -19.37 -2.32 -1.40
C ASN A 258 -20.82 -1.99 -1.83
N ALA A 259 -21.71 -1.71 -0.89
CA ALA A 259 -23.08 -1.26 -1.19
C ALA A 259 -23.14 0.15 -1.81
N VAL A 260 -22.06 0.94 -1.72
CA VAL A 260 -22.00 2.31 -2.25
C VAL A 260 -21.01 2.35 -3.42
N PRO A 261 -21.46 2.64 -4.66
CA PRO A 261 -20.59 2.69 -5.82
C PRO A 261 -19.67 3.92 -5.76
N VAL A 262 -18.47 3.79 -6.32
CA VAL A 262 -17.56 4.91 -6.54
C VAL A 262 -18.06 5.78 -7.70
N THR A 263 -18.25 7.08 -7.48
CA THR A 263 -18.84 8.01 -8.46
C THR A 263 -17.82 8.81 -9.27
N VAL A 264 -16.56 8.84 -8.84
CA VAL A 264 -15.46 9.48 -9.58
C VAL A 264 -14.87 8.50 -10.60
N PRO A 265 -14.18 8.97 -11.66
CA PRO A 265 -13.43 8.10 -12.54
C PRO A 265 -12.54 7.15 -11.75
N PHE A 266 -12.67 5.84 -12.01
CA PHE A 266 -12.04 4.81 -11.19
C PHE A 266 -11.31 3.78 -12.05
N VAL A 267 -10.03 3.56 -11.75
CA VAL A 267 -9.21 2.50 -12.32
C VAL A 267 -8.81 1.54 -11.20
N SER A 268 -9.04 0.25 -11.39
CA SER A 268 -8.49 -0.78 -10.50
C SER A 268 -7.50 -1.66 -11.25
N MET A 269 -6.23 -1.61 -10.84
CA MET A 269 -5.17 -2.43 -11.38
C MET A 269 -4.86 -3.55 -10.40
N TYR A 270 -4.85 -4.79 -10.86
CA TYR A 270 -4.50 -5.93 -10.02
C TYR A 270 -3.78 -7.01 -10.79
N SER A 271 -2.99 -7.79 -10.07
CA SER A 271 -2.18 -8.85 -10.66
C SER A 271 -2.78 -10.21 -10.36
N VAL A 272 -2.88 -11.08 -11.37
CA VAL A 272 -3.19 -12.50 -11.15
C VAL A 272 -2.09 -13.21 -10.36
N HIS A 273 -0.91 -12.58 -10.23
CA HIS A 273 0.23 -13.05 -9.44
C HIS A 273 0.39 -12.31 -8.10
N ASP A 274 -0.61 -11.56 -7.65
CA ASP A 274 -0.56 -10.82 -6.39
C ASP A 274 -0.33 -11.76 -5.20
N THR A 275 0.73 -11.53 -4.43
CA THR A 275 1.23 -12.41 -3.36
C THR A 275 0.50 -12.27 -2.02
N VAL A 276 -0.45 -11.33 -1.90
CA VAL A 276 -1.15 -11.01 -0.64
C VAL A 276 -2.67 -10.91 -0.85
N ILE A 277 -3.14 -10.41 -1.98
CA ILE A 277 -4.57 -10.38 -2.27
C ILE A 277 -4.96 -11.72 -2.88
N SER A 278 -5.84 -12.44 -2.17
CA SER A 278 -6.35 -13.75 -2.57
C SER A 278 -7.81 -13.89 -2.10
N PRO A 279 -8.77 -14.17 -3.00
CA PRO A 279 -8.57 -14.33 -4.45
C PRO A 279 -8.21 -13.01 -5.15
N GLN A 280 -7.52 -13.06 -6.29
CA GLN A 280 -6.92 -11.86 -6.92
C GLN A 280 -7.95 -10.91 -7.56
N ASP A 281 -9.09 -11.43 -8.02
CA ASP A 281 -10.25 -10.66 -8.49
C ASP A 281 -11.04 -10.00 -7.37
N SER A 282 -10.67 -10.20 -6.10
CA SER A 282 -11.15 -9.33 -5.03
C SER A 282 -10.90 -7.86 -5.32
N SER A 283 -9.88 -7.56 -6.12
CA SER A 283 -9.59 -6.21 -6.62
C SER A 283 -10.43 -5.76 -7.80
N ALA A 284 -11.25 -6.59 -8.43
CA ALA A 284 -12.14 -6.15 -9.49
C ALA A 284 -13.31 -5.35 -8.92
N MET A 285 -13.70 -4.27 -9.59
CA MET A 285 -14.87 -3.44 -9.22
C MET A 285 -15.75 -3.19 -10.45
N PRO A 286 -17.07 -3.40 -10.39
CA PRO A 286 -17.97 -3.21 -11.53
C PRO A 286 -17.90 -1.80 -12.15
N GLU A 287 -17.79 -0.78 -11.31
CA GLU A 287 -17.74 0.63 -11.72
C GLU A 287 -16.34 1.09 -12.15
N ALA A 288 -15.30 0.24 -12.01
CA ALA A 288 -13.93 0.59 -12.34
C ALA A 288 -13.55 0.12 -13.75
N ARG A 289 -12.65 0.85 -14.40
CA ARG A 289 -11.82 0.30 -15.48
C ARG A 289 -10.82 -0.68 -14.87
N ASN A 290 -11.14 -1.96 -14.91
CA ASN A 290 -10.30 -3.03 -14.39
C ASN A 290 -9.14 -3.34 -15.35
N ILE A 291 -7.90 -3.24 -14.86
CA ILE A 291 -6.68 -3.54 -15.61
C ILE A 291 -6.00 -4.73 -14.93
N VAL A 292 -6.04 -5.88 -15.60
CA VAL A 292 -5.39 -7.10 -15.14
C VAL A 292 -3.96 -7.13 -15.64
N VAL A 293 -3.02 -7.36 -14.72
CA VAL A 293 -1.59 -7.49 -15.03
C VAL A 293 -1.07 -8.87 -14.61
N SER A 294 0.09 -9.25 -15.14
CA SER A 294 0.77 -10.50 -14.83
C SER A 294 2.24 -10.23 -14.51
N GLY A 295 2.90 -11.12 -13.76
CA GLY A 295 4.33 -10.94 -13.45
C GLY A 295 4.66 -9.90 -12.40
N ILE A 296 3.67 -9.44 -11.63
CA ILE A 296 3.85 -8.40 -10.61
C ILE A 296 3.30 -8.93 -9.29
N GLY A 297 4.11 -8.91 -8.23
CA GLY A 297 3.67 -9.32 -6.90
C GLY A 297 3.09 -8.14 -6.13
N HIS A 298 2.52 -8.37 -4.96
CA HIS A 298 1.83 -7.34 -4.19
C HIS A 298 2.77 -6.25 -3.70
N VAL A 299 3.90 -6.67 -3.13
CA VAL A 299 4.87 -5.81 -2.44
C VAL A 299 5.62 -4.96 -3.45
N SER A 300 5.86 -5.48 -4.65
CA SER A 300 6.49 -4.75 -5.74
C SER A 300 5.56 -3.75 -6.46
N MET A 301 4.23 -3.74 -6.23
CA MET A 301 3.32 -2.81 -6.92
C MET A 301 3.63 -1.31 -6.72
N PRO A 302 3.81 -0.78 -5.49
CA PRO A 302 3.96 0.66 -5.28
C PRO A 302 5.28 1.22 -5.81
N GLY A 303 6.38 0.46 -5.72
CA GLY A 303 7.73 0.90 -6.10
C GLY A 303 8.28 0.29 -7.39
N GLY A 304 7.71 -0.81 -7.87
CA GLY A 304 8.24 -1.61 -8.96
C GLY A 304 8.04 -0.98 -10.33
N ARG A 305 9.04 -1.15 -11.20
CA ARG A 305 9.04 -0.57 -12.56
C ARG A 305 7.85 -1.04 -13.39
N ALA A 306 7.52 -2.33 -13.35
CA ALA A 306 6.47 -2.91 -14.19
C ALA A 306 5.10 -2.28 -13.89
N MET A 307 4.72 -2.18 -12.60
CA MET A 307 3.44 -1.57 -12.22
C MET A 307 3.44 -0.07 -12.47
N ARG A 308 4.55 0.62 -12.18
CA ARG A 308 4.69 2.05 -12.49
C ARG A 308 4.45 2.37 -13.97
N MET A 309 4.92 1.53 -14.91
CA MET A 309 4.63 1.74 -16.32
C MET A 309 3.13 1.64 -16.64
N GLN A 310 2.39 0.76 -15.95
CA GLN A 310 0.93 0.67 -16.10
C GLN A 310 0.23 1.89 -15.50
N LEU A 311 0.68 2.33 -14.33
CA LEU A 311 0.20 3.56 -13.69
C LEU A 311 0.37 4.77 -14.62
N LEU A 312 1.56 4.94 -15.20
CA LEU A 312 1.83 6.05 -16.13
C LEU A 312 0.92 6.01 -17.36
N ARG A 313 0.71 4.83 -17.95
CA ARG A 313 -0.25 4.67 -19.07
C ARG A 313 -1.67 5.06 -18.67
N ALA A 314 -2.12 4.69 -17.47
CA ALA A 314 -3.44 5.07 -17.00
C ALA A 314 -3.57 6.57 -16.76
N LEU A 315 -2.55 7.20 -16.16
CA LEU A 315 -2.51 8.64 -15.94
C LEU A 315 -2.55 9.42 -17.28
N GLN A 316 -1.77 8.99 -18.27
CA GLN A 316 -1.76 9.57 -19.62
C GLN A 316 -3.09 9.36 -20.35
N SER A 317 -3.71 8.18 -20.23
CA SER A 317 -5.01 7.91 -20.86
C SER A 317 -6.13 8.80 -20.32
N PHE A 318 -5.99 9.29 -19.10
CA PHE A 318 -6.91 10.25 -18.50
C PHE A 318 -6.67 11.68 -18.99
N GLU A 319 -5.46 12.00 -19.44
CA GLU A 319 -5.08 13.33 -19.94
C GLU A 319 -5.41 13.53 -21.42
N ALA A 320 -5.60 12.45 -22.18
CA ALA A 320 -5.96 12.54 -23.59
C ALA A 320 -7.36 13.19 -23.75
N PRO A 321 -7.51 14.23 -24.59
CA PRO A 321 -8.82 14.76 -24.92
C PRO A 321 -9.67 13.64 -25.52
N ALA A 322 -10.95 13.55 -25.10
CA ALA A 322 -11.89 12.61 -25.69
C ALA A 322 -11.98 12.89 -27.20
N VAL A 323 -11.34 12.03 -28.01
CA VAL A 323 -11.51 12.05 -29.46
C VAL A 323 -12.97 11.72 -29.71
N ARG A 324 -13.77 12.73 -30.06
CA ARG A 324 -15.16 12.52 -30.48
C ARG A 324 -15.11 11.70 -31.77
N PRO A 325 -15.77 10.54 -31.85
CA PRO A 325 -15.95 9.90 -33.14
C PRO A 325 -16.73 10.84 -34.06
N HIS A 326 -16.19 11.06 -35.26
CA HIS A 326 -16.88 11.74 -36.36
C HIS A 326 -18.04 10.91 -36.88
#